data_AF-A0A7K1UT51-F1
#
_entry.id   AF-A0A7K1UT51-F1
#
_cell.length_a   1.000
_cell.length_b   1.000
_cell.length_c   1.000
_cell.angle_alpha   90.00
_cell.angle_beta   90.00
_cell.angle_gamma   90.00
#
_symmetry.space_group_name_H-M   'P 1'
#
loop_
_entity.id
_entity.type
_entity.pdbx_description
1 polymer ?
#
loop_
_entity_poly.entity_id
_entity_poly.type
_entity_poly.pdbx_seq_one_letter_code
_entity_poly.pdbx_strand_id
1 'polypeptide(L)'
;MGVDNIAQDAEIGSFTLTVIALIFSVSSIGIYWKTIQLLAEALPLDGARYRLTYRYCRALWTLVTLRGRDVKPQAVYDLARQRIEHEIACPRPNDDEGLSRQEFKDAKEKWRLKFKSSLLPPSQKLPLRIAVGNPTLLIKNHQYLKRYFDVLHKQKPNETVGFATLLEIDTGFVAPLHLLRGLIYKYDEDWGKIVDRYGHDTTHDPDQFGNLSIRKFQVFTFDCWLLWGPSIPLCSCRQWEGNPALQFGYGDENNSLAIRGENPDSALEVLRPHAPGALAWKARATGSLRWGPAVPQADVCLAQEGIWNKDEERLLLDIAVPGGGVKVTGENAYATYYSAYIWIIFVMCDRKGKPFHPHPDRRWRDLIPFFIHGNIAEPETYDIQTDELARGAADSMVRLIEENEDLTFQFACAIDETACGSAMTVAALGDTIRDKMRNYIGSDKTDRIRLNLAADGPFANGHYSACALNGIVHSYYRDRPWLEDRTIDANGLEESRLRTEGSPR
;
A
#
# COMPACT_ATOMS: atom_id res chain seq x y z
N MET A 1 11.22 -33.65 -35.25
CA MET A 1 9.93 -34.36 -35.33
C MET A 1 9.19 -34.10 -34.03
N GLY A 2 8.02 -33.46 -34.09
CA GLY A 2 7.24 -33.07 -32.92
C GLY A 2 6.44 -31.78 -33.13
N VAL A 3 5.68 -31.69 -34.23
CA VAL A 3 4.78 -30.56 -34.56
C VAL A 3 3.30 -30.97 -34.42
N ASP A 4 3.01 -32.23 -34.07
CA ASP A 4 1.64 -32.78 -34.19
C ASP A 4 0.72 -32.61 -32.97
N ASN A 5 1.18 -32.02 -31.86
CA ASN A 5 0.35 -31.84 -30.66
C ASN A 5 -0.52 -30.57 -30.66
N ILE A 6 -0.37 -29.67 -31.64
CA ILE A 6 -1.13 -28.39 -31.65
C ILE A 6 -2.53 -28.57 -32.28
N ALA A 7 -2.73 -29.60 -33.12
CA ALA A 7 -4.00 -29.83 -33.82
C ALA A 7 -5.06 -30.54 -32.94
N GLN A 8 -4.65 -31.42 -32.03
CA GLN A 8 -5.58 -32.17 -31.16
C GLN A 8 -6.27 -31.30 -30.11
N ASP A 9 -5.60 -30.26 -29.60
CA ASP A 9 -6.20 -29.33 -28.64
C ASP A 9 -7.28 -28.43 -29.26
N ALA A 10 -7.28 -28.26 -30.58
CA ALA A 10 -8.26 -27.44 -31.29
C ALA A 10 -9.62 -28.16 -31.48
N GLU A 11 -9.62 -29.47 -31.74
CA GLU A 11 -10.85 -30.26 -31.92
C GLU A 11 -11.60 -30.50 -30.59
N ILE A 12 -10.88 -30.72 -29.49
CA ILE A 12 -11.48 -30.92 -28.17
C ILE A 12 -12.15 -29.62 -27.68
N GLY A 13 -11.57 -28.45 -27.99
CA GLY A 13 -12.16 -27.16 -27.69
C GLY A 13 -13.50 -26.91 -28.39
N SER A 14 -13.61 -27.29 -29.67
CA SER A 14 -14.81 -27.11 -30.49
C SER A 14 -16.00 -27.97 -30.03
N PHE A 15 -15.75 -29.24 -29.70
CA PHE A 15 -16.80 -30.15 -29.23
C PHE A 15 -17.34 -29.73 -27.84
N THR A 16 -16.44 -29.32 -26.94
CA THR A 16 -16.82 -28.87 -25.59
C THR A 16 -17.65 -27.58 -25.64
N LEU A 17 -17.29 -26.63 -26.51
CA LEU A 17 -18.07 -25.41 -26.77
C LEU A 17 -19.47 -25.72 -27.31
N THR A 18 -19.59 -26.70 -28.20
CA THR A 18 -20.86 -27.10 -28.81
C THR A 18 -21.80 -27.74 -27.79
N VAL A 19 -21.28 -28.61 -26.91
CA VAL A 19 -22.07 -29.25 -25.84
C VAL A 19 -22.49 -28.23 -24.76
N ILE A 20 -21.60 -27.31 -24.39
CA ILE A 20 -21.93 -26.23 -23.43
C ILE A 20 -22.95 -25.26 -24.03
N ALA A 21 -22.83 -24.92 -25.32
CA ALA A 21 -23.81 -24.08 -26.03
C ALA A 21 -25.17 -24.77 -26.18
N LEU A 22 -25.23 -26.11 -26.25
CA LEU A 22 -26.50 -26.85 -26.25
C LEU A 22 -27.16 -26.89 -24.87
N ILE A 23 -26.36 -26.93 -23.80
CA ILE A 23 -26.86 -26.89 -22.41
C ILE A 23 -27.35 -25.50 -22.02
N PHE A 24 -26.77 -24.45 -22.60
CA PHE A 24 -27.23 -23.07 -22.44
C PHE A 24 -28.01 -22.61 -23.68
N SER A 25 -29.33 -22.80 -23.65
CA SER A 25 -30.20 -22.08 -24.58
C SER A 25 -29.84 -20.58 -24.60
N VAL A 26 -29.90 -19.94 -25.76
CA VAL A 26 -29.55 -18.51 -25.94
C VAL A 26 -30.24 -17.61 -24.89
N SER A 27 -31.44 -17.97 -24.45
CA SER A 27 -32.19 -17.29 -23.39
C SER A 27 -31.54 -17.39 -22.00
N SER A 28 -30.90 -18.51 -21.67
CA SER A 28 -30.18 -18.70 -20.40
C SER A 28 -28.86 -17.92 -20.36
N ILE A 29 -28.19 -17.76 -21.50
CA ILE A 29 -26.91 -17.02 -21.58
C ILE A 29 -27.11 -15.56 -21.17
N GLY A 30 -28.18 -14.91 -21.64
CA GLY A 30 -28.48 -13.53 -21.28
C GLY A 30 -28.66 -13.32 -19.77
N ILE A 31 -29.31 -14.27 -19.09
CA ILE A 31 -29.56 -14.21 -17.64
C ILE A 31 -28.24 -14.31 -16.84
N TYR A 32 -27.31 -15.15 -17.28
CA TYR A 32 -26.04 -15.40 -16.57
C TYR A 32 -24.84 -14.64 -17.14
N TRP A 33 -25.04 -13.76 -18.12
CA TRP A 33 -23.94 -13.09 -18.83
C TRP A 33 -23.00 -12.34 -17.88
N LYS A 34 -23.53 -11.59 -16.92
CA LYS A 34 -22.73 -10.89 -15.90
C LYS A 34 -21.88 -11.86 -15.07
N THR A 35 -22.43 -13.02 -14.71
CA THR A 35 -21.71 -14.07 -13.97
C THR A 35 -20.60 -14.69 -14.82
N ILE A 36 -20.89 -14.99 -16.09
CA ILE A 36 -19.88 -15.54 -17.02
C ILE A 36 -18.74 -14.55 -17.20
N GLN A 37 -19.06 -13.28 -17.43
CA GLN A 37 -18.07 -12.22 -17.59
C GLN A 37 -17.21 -12.07 -16.33
N LEU A 38 -17.85 -12.04 -15.15
CA LEU A 38 -17.16 -11.98 -13.87
C LEU A 38 -16.17 -13.14 -13.71
N LEU A 39 -16.62 -14.37 -13.95
CA LEU A 39 -15.78 -15.56 -13.86
C LEU A 39 -14.66 -15.59 -14.91
N ALA A 40 -14.92 -15.11 -16.13
CA ALA A 40 -13.93 -15.15 -17.21
C ALA A 40 -12.83 -14.10 -17.03
N GLU A 41 -13.16 -12.92 -16.50
CA GLU A 41 -12.23 -11.80 -16.39
C GLU A 41 -11.50 -11.77 -15.02
N ALA A 42 -12.16 -12.18 -13.93
CA ALA A 42 -11.63 -12.02 -12.57
C ALA A 42 -11.18 -13.30 -11.86
N LEU A 43 -11.56 -14.49 -12.32
CA LEU A 43 -11.13 -15.73 -11.67
C LEU A 43 -9.61 -15.94 -11.84
N PRO A 44 -8.84 -16.14 -10.75
CA PRO A 44 -7.40 -16.38 -10.85
C PRO A 44 -7.06 -17.54 -11.79
N LEU A 45 -5.95 -17.43 -12.53
CA LEU A 45 -5.48 -18.42 -13.48
C LEU A 45 -4.03 -18.76 -13.18
N ASP A 46 -3.73 -20.05 -13.07
CA ASP A 46 -2.40 -20.57 -12.74
C ASP A 46 -1.51 -20.53 -14.00
N GLY A 47 -0.95 -19.36 -14.33
CA GLY A 47 0.04 -19.18 -15.40
C GLY A 47 -0.31 -18.17 -16.49
N ALA A 48 0.73 -17.58 -17.11
CA ALA A 48 0.62 -16.42 -18.00
C ALA A 48 0.12 -16.71 -19.44
N ARG A 49 -0.16 -17.97 -19.81
CA ARG A 49 -0.30 -18.38 -21.22
C ARG A 49 -1.68 -18.87 -21.66
N TYR A 50 -2.75 -18.62 -20.91
CA TYR A 50 -4.07 -19.10 -21.32
C TYR A 50 -4.76 -18.14 -22.30
N ARG A 51 -5.10 -18.68 -23.49
CA ARG A 51 -5.92 -17.99 -24.50
C ARG A 51 -7.29 -17.59 -23.91
N LEU A 52 -7.87 -16.52 -24.44
CA LEU A 52 -9.19 -16.00 -24.06
C LEU A 52 -10.25 -17.11 -24.00
N THR A 53 -10.25 -18.02 -24.97
CA THR A 53 -11.15 -19.18 -25.05
C THR A 53 -11.12 -20.05 -23.80
N TYR A 54 -9.94 -20.32 -23.25
CA TYR A 54 -9.80 -21.13 -22.03
C TYR A 54 -10.48 -20.47 -20.82
N ARG A 55 -10.38 -19.13 -20.70
CA ARG A 55 -11.02 -18.38 -19.60
C ARG A 55 -12.53 -18.55 -19.62
N TYR A 56 -13.14 -18.40 -20.80
CA TYR A 56 -14.59 -18.57 -20.97
C TYR A 56 -15.04 -20.01 -20.78
N CYS A 57 -14.27 -21.00 -21.27
CA CYS A 57 -14.57 -22.41 -21.00
C CYS A 57 -14.54 -22.72 -19.49
N ARG A 58 -13.54 -22.23 -18.75
CA ARG A 58 -13.45 -22.37 -17.28
C ARG A 58 -14.60 -21.66 -16.58
N ALA A 59 -14.98 -20.47 -17.04
CA ALA A 59 -16.12 -19.72 -16.51
C ALA A 59 -17.43 -20.47 -16.70
N LEU A 60 -17.69 -21.00 -17.90
CA LEU A 60 -18.88 -21.80 -18.22
C LEU A 60 -18.92 -23.09 -17.40
N TRP A 61 -17.80 -23.81 -17.31
CA TRP A 61 -17.71 -25.00 -16.45
C TRP A 61 -18.02 -24.67 -14.99
N THR A 62 -17.44 -23.57 -14.48
CA THR A 62 -17.72 -23.10 -13.12
C THR A 62 -19.19 -22.75 -12.93
N LEU A 63 -19.80 -22.06 -13.89
CA LEU A 63 -21.22 -21.72 -13.86
C LEU A 63 -22.12 -22.97 -13.79
N VAL A 64 -21.81 -24.00 -14.58
CA VAL A 64 -22.54 -25.29 -14.54
C VAL A 64 -22.46 -25.91 -13.15
N THR A 65 -21.28 -25.92 -12.53
CA THR A 65 -21.11 -26.47 -11.17
C THR A 65 -21.87 -25.67 -10.10
N LEU A 66 -22.03 -24.36 -10.28
CA LEU A 66 -22.79 -23.51 -9.36
C LEU A 66 -24.31 -23.66 -9.56
N ARG A 67 -24.76 -23.82 -10.81
CA ARG A 67 -26.20 -23.96 -11.17
C ARG A 67 -26.80 -25.28 -10.72
N GLY A 68 -26.02 -26.36 -10.64
CA GLY A 68 -26.49 -27.68 -10.19
C GLY A 68 -27.11 -27.73 -8.78
N ARG A 69 -27.22 -26.59 -8.10
CA ARG A 69 -27.80 -26.39 -6.76
C ARG A 69 -29.21 -25.76 -6.76
N ASP A 70 -29.89 -25.67 -7.91
CA ASP A 70 -31.25 -25.12 -8.09
C ASP A 70 -31.43 -23.70 -7.49
N VAL A 71 -30.51 -22.80 -7.84
CA VAL A 71 -30.41 -21.47 -7.25
C VAL A 71 -30.84 -20.39 -8.23
N LYS A 72 -31.56 -19.37 -7.72
CA LYS A 72 -31.88 -18.13 -8.45
C LYS A 72 -30.61 -17.50 -9.06
N PRO A 73 -30.70 -16.84 -10.25
CA PRO A 73 -29.55 -16.26 -10.94
C PRO A 73 -28.69 -15.32 -10.09
N GLN A 74 -29.31 -14.48 -9.26
CA GLN A 74 -28.59 -13.57 -8.37
C GLN A 74 -27.70 -14.33 -7.37
N ALA A 75 -28.21 -15.39 -6.77
CA ALA A 75 -27.44 -16.18 -5.83
C ALA A 75 -26.34 -17.02 -6.52
N VAL A 76 -26.50 -17.36 -7.81
CA VAL A 76 -25.39 -17.90 -8.62
C VAL A 76 -24.29 -16.86 -8.85
N TYR A 77 -24.67 -15.60 -9.10
CA TYR A 77 -23.73 -14.49 -9.19
C TYR A 77 -22.98 -14.26 -7.86
N ASP A 78 -23.69 -14.28 -6.73
CA ASP A 78 -23.09 -14.12 -5.41
C ASP A 78 -22.14 -15.29 -5.07
N LEU A 79 -22.51 -16.53 -5.41
CA LEU A 79 -21.63 -17.70 -5.29
C LEU A 79 -20.38 -17.59 -6.18
N ALA A 80 -20.51 -17.03 -7.38
CA ALA A 80 -19.37 -16.78 -8.25
C ALA A 80 -18.41 -15.75 -7.64
N ARG A 81 -18.93 -14.67 -7.05
CA ARG A 81 -18.13 -13.69 -6.29
C ARG A 81 -17.41 -14.35 -5.12
N GLN A 82 -18.12 -15.07 -4.26
CA GLN A 82 -17.54 -15.77 -3.10
C GLN A 82 -16.41 -16.72 -3.52
N ARG A 83 -16.60 -17.43 -4.64
CA ARG A 83 -15.56 -18.30 -5.20
C ARG A 83 -14.32 -17.51 -5.62
N ILE A 84 -14.47 -16.43 -6.38
CA ILE A 84 -13.35 -15.59 -6.82
C ILE A 84 -12.63 -15.01 -5.62
N GLU A 85 -13.37 -14.44 -4.65
CA GLU A 85 -12.84 -13.87 -3.42
C GLU A 85 -12.03 -14.90 -2.61
N HIS A 86 -12.53 -16.13 -2.49
CA HIS A 86 -11.78 -17.21 -1.84
C HIS A 86 -10.54 -17.62 -2.63
N GLU A 87 -10.62 -17.76 -3.96
CA GLU A 87 -9.43 -18.10 -4.77
C GLU A 87 -8.39 -16.97 -4.75
N ILE A 88 -8.78 -15.71 -4.57
CA ILE A 88 -7.85 -14.58 -4.39
C ILE A 88 -7.22 -14.58 -2.99
N ALA A 89 -8.03 -14.71 -1.94
CA ALA A 89 -7.56 -14.64 -0.56
C ALA A 89 -6.85 -15.92 -0.08
N CYS A 90 -7.14 -17.05 -0.73
CA CYS A 90 -6.53 -18.35 -0.50
C CYS A 90 -6.23 -18.97 -1.88
N PRO A 91 -5.14 -18.55 -2.55
CA PRO A 91 -4.78 -19.07 -3.85
C PRO A 91 -4.56 -20.57 -3.78
N ARG A 92 -4.85 -21.23 -4.89
CA ARG A 92 -4.60 -22.64 -5.04
C ARG A 92 -3.09 -22.87 -5.06
N PRO A 93 -2.57 -23.94 -4.42
CA PRO A 93 -1.15 -24.27 -4.50
C PRO A 93 -0.72 -24.38 -5.97
N ASN A 94 0.42 -23.78 -6.29
CA ASN A 94 1.03 -23.84 -7.63
C ASN A 94 2.22 -24.82 -7.65
N ASP A 95 2.50 -25.41 -8.82
CA ASP A 95 3.59 -26.36 -9.01
C ASP A 95 4.98 -25.69 -8.81
N ASP A 96 5.05 -24.36 -8.91
CA ASP A 96 6.28 -23.55 -8.76
C ASP A 96 6.71 -23.33 -7.29
N GLU A 97 5.96 -23.83 -6.30
CA GLU A 97 6.25 -23.64 -4.86
C GLU A 97 7.40 -24.51 -4.33
N GLY A 98 8.13 -25.20 -5.20
CA GLY A 98 9.24 -26.10 -4.81
C GLY A 98 8.79 -27.33 -4.02
N LEU A 99 7.49 -27.59 -3.96
CA LEU A 99 6.90 -28.74 -3.28
C LEU A 99 7.20 -30.03 -4.06
N SER A 100 7.46 -31.12 -3.34
CA SER A 100 7.45 -32.44 -3.97
C SER A 100 6.07 -32.75 -4.54
N ARG A 101 6.01 -33.68 -5.50
CA ARG A 101 4.74 -34.09 -6.14
C ARG A 101 3.68 -34.57 -5.12
N GLN A 102 4.11 -35.17 -4.02
CA GLN A 102 3.21 -35.64 -2.97
C GLN A 102 2.70 -34.47 -2.12
N GLU A 103 3.61 -33.59 -1.66
CA GLU A 103 3.26 -32.38 -0.91
C GLU A 103 2.30 -31.48 -1.70
N PHE A 104 2.52 -31.32 -3.01
CA PHE A 104 1.63 -30.58 -3.88
C PHE A 104 0.22 -31.19 -3.95
N LYS A 105 0.12 -32.52 -4.09
CA LYS A 105 -1.18 -33.22 -4.09
C LYS A 105 -1.91 -33.02 -2.76
N ASP A 106 -1.18 -33.14 -1.65
CA ASP A 106 -1.73 -33.02 -0.30
C ASP A 106 -2.17 -31.57 -0.02
N ALA A 107 -1.36 -30.58 -0.40
CA ALA A 107 -1.69 -29.16 -0.32
C ALA A 107 -2.94 -28.84 -1.15
N LYS A 108 -3.02 -29.36 -2.37
CA LYS A 108 -4.16 -29.17 -3.28
C LYS A 108 -5.44 -29.82 -2.74
N GLU A 109 -5.34 -31.00 -2.13
CA GLU A 109 -6.51 -31.64 -1.52
C GLU A 109 -6.96 -30.92 -0.24
N LYS A 110 -6.01 -30.52 0.61
CA LYS A 110 -6.29 -29.67 1.78
C LYS A 110 -6.97 -28.36 1.38
N TRP A 111 -6.47 -27.72 0.32
CA TRP A 111 -7.07 -26.52 -0.25
C TRP A 111 -8.51 -26.79 -0.74
N ARG A 112 -8.74 -27.88 -1.47
CA ARG A 112 -10.08 -28.28 -1.95
C ARG A 112 -11.06 -28.52 -0.81
N LEU A 113 -10.62 -29.19 0.25
CA LEU A 113 -11.45 -29.44 1.43
C LEU A 113 -11.81 -28.13 2.13
N LYS A 114 -10.82 -27.24 2.35
CA LYS A 114 -11.05 -25.89 2.89
C LYS A 114 -12.04 -25.11 2.03
N PHE A 115 -11.80 -25.03 0.73
CA PHE A 115 -12.66 -24.34 -0.24
C PHE A 115 -14.09 -24.87 -0.25
N LYS A 116 -14.28 -26.20 -0.26
CA LYS A 116 -15.61 -26.81 -0.21
C LYS A 116 -16.35 -26.49 1.08
N SER A 117 -15.65 -26.49 2.22
CA SER A 117 -16.24 -26.13 3.52
C SER A 117 -16.61 -24.65 3.62
N SER A 118 -15.88 -23.78 2.91
CA SER A 118 -16.16 -22.35 2.87
C SER A 118 -17.28 -21.98 1.90
N LEU A 119 -17.57 -22.76 0.86
CA LEU A 119 -18.70 -22.46 -0.03
C LEU A 119 -20.04 -22.93 0.56
N LEU A 120 -20.63 -22.09 1.41
CA LEU A 120 -21.96 -22.33 1.99
C LEU A 120 -23.07 -22.26 0.91
N PRO A 121 -24.15 -23.06 1.05
CA PRO A 121 -25.33 -22.89 0.23
C PRO A 121 -26.01 -21.54 0.53
N PRO A 122 -26.63 -20.90 -0.47
CA PRO A 122 -27.22 -19.56 -0.38
C PRO A 122 -28.40 -19.42 0.61
N SER A 123 -28.82 -20.52 1.26
CA SER A 123 -29.85 -20.50 2.31
C SER A 123 -29.37 -19.97 3.65
N GLN A 124 -28.05 -19.86 3.90
CA GLN A 124 -27.51 -19.26 5.12
C GLN A 124 -27.30 -17.75 4.93
N LYS A 125 -28.03 -16.94 5.72
CA LYS A 125 -28.02 -15.47 5.69
C LYS A 125 -26.77 -14.81 6.32
N LEU A 126 -25.74 -15.56 6.69
CA LEU A 126 -24.54 -14.99 7.30
C LEU A 126 -23.51 -14.62 6.24
N PRO A 127 -22.80 -13.49 6.39
CA PRO A 127 -21.67 -13.20 5.52
C PRO A 127 -20.61 -14.28 5.73
N LEU A 128 -20.28 -14.98 4.65
CA LEU A 128 -19.25 -16.01 4.65
C LEU A 128 -17.90 -15.40 5.05
N ARG A 129 -17.12 -16.12 5.85
CA ARG A 129 -15.78 -15.70 6.30
C ARG A 129 -14.69 -16.47 5.56
N ILE A 130 -13.66 -15.76 5.12
CA ILE A 130 -12.45 -16.35 4.54
C ILE A 130 -11.29 -16.05 5.49
N ALA A 131 -10.70 -17.10 6.06
CA ALA A 131 -9.55 -16.98 6.94
C ALA A 131 -8.25 -16.86 6.13
N VAL A 132 -7.52 -15.77 6.36
CA VAL A 132 -6.23 -15.43 5.77
C VAL A 132 -5.21 -15.30 6.90
N GLY A 133 -4.02 -15.87 6.75
CA GLY A 133 -3.02 -15.83 7.83
C GLY A 133 -2.55 -14.42 8.17
N ASN A 134 -2.24 -13.62 7.14
CA ASN A 134 -1.69 -12.28 7.26
C ASN A 134 -2.01 -11.43 6.00
N PRO A 135 -1.86 -10.10 6.04
CA PRO A 135 -2.22 -9.23 4.91
C PRO A 135 -1.28 -9.35 3.70
N THR A 136 -0.04 -9.81 3.85
CA THR A 136 0.96 -9.93 2.78
C THR A 136 0.45 -10.73 1.58
N LEU A 137 -0.33 -11.79 1.81
CA LEU A 137 -0.88 -12.61 0.73
C LEU A 137 -1.86 -11.83 -0.15
N LEU A 138 -2.66 -10.93 0.43
CA LEU A 138 -3.59 -10.10 -0.32
C LEU A 138 -2.82 -9.12 -1.21
N ILE A 139 -1.74 -8.53 -0.67
CA ILE A 139 -0.89 -7.59 -1.39
C ILE A 139 -0.16 -8.28 -2.55
N LYS A 140 0.37 -9.49 -2.34
CA LYS A 140 0.94 -10.31 -3.44
C LYS A 140 -0.07 -10.64 -4.54
N ASN A 141 -1.35 -10.73 -4.19
CA ASN A 141 -2.44 -11.01 -5.12
C ASN A 141 -3.11 -9.74 -5.68
N HIS A 142 -2.46 -8.57 -5.55
CA HIS A 142 -2.96 -7.27 -5.99
C HIS A 142 -3.50 -7.27 -7.42
N GLN A 143 -2.78 -7.85 -8.38
CA GLN A 143 -3.21 -7.94 -9.77
C GLN A 143 -4.53 -8.71 -9.99
N TYR A 144 -4.87 -9.67 -9.12
CA TYR A 144 -6.14 -10.39 -9.18
C TYR A 144 -7.25 -9.57 -8.53
N LEU A 145 -6.94 -8.88 -7.43
CA LEU A 145 -7.85 -7.94 -6.76
C LEU A 145 -8.24 -6.79 -7.71
N LYS A 146 -7.27 -6.18 -8.37
CA LYS A 146 -7.49 -5.13 -9.37
C LYS A 146 -8.46 -5.61 -10.44
N ARG A 147 -8.19 -6.75 -11.08
CA ARG A 147 -9.08 -7.34 -12.10
C ARG A 147 -10.49 -7.59 -11.56
N TYR A 148 -10.60 -8.11 -10.35
CA TYR A 148 -11.90 -8.35 -9.72
C TYR A 148 -12.69 -7.05 -9.55
N PHE A 149 -12.07 -6.01 -8.97
CA PHE A 149 -12.73 -4.73 -8.75
C PHE A 149 -13.02 -3.97 -10.05
N ASP A 150 -12.13 -4.04 -11.05
CA ASP A 150 -12.36 -3.46 -12.39
C ASP A 150 -13.62 -4.05 -13.03
N VAL A 151 -13.80 -5.37 -12.95
CA VAL A 151 -14.98 -6.06 -13.50
C VAL A 151 -16.24 -5.70 -12.71
N LEU A 152 -16.16 -5.65 -11.38
CA LEU A 152 -17.31 -5.24 -10.57
C LEU A 152 -17.72 -3.80 -10.86
N HIS A 153 -16.77 -2.87 -10.96
CA HIS A 153 -17.04 -1.48 -11.27
C HIS A 153 -17.64 -1.33 -12.68
N LYS A 154 -17.13 -2.06 -13.68
CA LYS A 154 -17.72 -2.12 -15.03
C LYS A 154 -19.17 -2.60 -15.01
N GLN A 155 -19.51 -3.56 -14.15
CA GLN A 155 -20.86 -4.10 -14.06
C GLN A 155 -21.81 -3.24 -13.20
N LYS A 156 -21.26 -2.45 -12.28
CA LYS A 156 -21.98 -1.64 -11.28
C LYS A 156 -21.24 -0.31 -11.03
N PRO A 157 -21.21 0.62 -12.00
CA PRO A 157 -20.36 1.82 -11.93
C PRO A 157 -20.76 2.81 -10.82
N ASN A 158 -22.01 2.75 -10.36
CA ASN A 158 -22.56 3.67 -9.36
C ASN A 158 -22.69 3.04 -7.95
N GLU A 159 -22.18 1.82 -7.74
CA GLU A 159 -22.21 1.16 -6.44
C GLU A 159 -20.81 1.13 -5.83
N THR A 160 -20.72 1.32 -4.51
CA THR A 160 -19.51 1.02 -3.74
C THR A 160 -19.30 -0.48 -3.75
N VAL A 161 -18.29 -0.92 -4.50
CA VAL A 161 -17.96 -2.34 -4.65
C VAL A 161 -16.94 -2.78 -3.58
N GLY A 162 -17.24 -3.90 -2.94
CA GLY A 162 -16.40 -4.54 -1.92
C GLY A 162 -16.52 -6.06 -2.04
N PHE A 163 -15.80 -6.80 -1.20
CA PHE A 163 -16.01 -8.23 -1.07
C PHE A 163 -17.41 -8.53 -0.52
N ALA A 164 -18.09 -9.52 -1.09
CA ALA A 164 -19.34 -10.06 -0.56
C ALA A 164 -19.09 -10.91 0.71
N THR A 165 -17.87 -11.44 0.84
CA THR A 165 -17.37 -12.15 2.03
C THR A 165 -16.68 -11.20 3.01
N LEU A 166 -16.59 -11.65 4.27
CA LEU A 166 -15.70 -11.04 5.25
C LEU A 166 -14.35 -11.77 5.21
N LEU A 167 -13.27 -11.01 5.20
CA LEU A 167 -11.94 -11.55 5.46
C LEU A 167 -11.70 -11.56 6.96
N GLU A 168 -11.20 -12.67 7.48
CA GLU A 168 -10.67 -12.79 8.84
C GLU A 168 -9.16 -12.98 8.73
N ILE A 169 -8.40 -11.93 9.07
CA ILE A 169 -6.95 -11.93 9.00
C ILE A 169 -6.40 -12.25 10.38
N ASP A 170 -5.82 -13.44 10.51
CA ASP A 170 -5.48 -14.05 11.79
C ASP A 170 -4.42 -13.27 12.56
N THR A 171 -3.44 -12.68 11.87
CA THR A 171 -2.30 -12.00 12.48
C THR A 171 -1.91 -10.73 11.74
N GLY A 172 -1.59 -9.70 12.53
CA GLY A 172 -1.02 -8.43 12.10
C GLY A 172 -0.88 -7.49 13.30
N PHE A 173 -0.30 -6.31 13.08
CA PHE A 173 -0.27 -5.24 14.07
C PHE A 173 -1.08 -4.05 13.59
N VAL A 174 -1.95 -3.51 14.43
CA VAL A 174 -2.65 -2.23 14.17
C VAL A 174 -1.79 -1.09 14.68
N ALA A 175 -1.52 -0.09 13.85
CA ALA A 175 -0.74 1.10 14.20
C ALA A 175 -1.53 2.38 13.88
N PRO A 176 -1.42 3.46 14.69
CA PRO A 176 -2.03 4.77 14.44
C PRO A 176 -1.20 5.55 13.41
N LEU A 177 -0.86 4.87 12.32
CA LEU A 177 -0.01 5.34 11.24
C LEU A 177 -0.72 5.19 9.90
N HIS A 178 -0.31 5.99 8.93
CA HIS A 178 -0.72 5.86 7.53
C HIS A 178 0.51 5.59 6.65
N LEU A 179 0.45 4.54 5.85
CA LEU A 179 1.49 4.21 4.87
C LEU A 179 1.53 5.24 3.73
N LEU A 180 2.71 5.73 3.37
CA LEU A 180 2.94 6.41 2.11
C LEU A 180 3.27 5.39 1.01
N ARG A 181 2.98 5.74 -0.24
CA ARG A 181 3.31 4.91 -1.39
C ARG A 181 4.82 4.87 -1.58
N GLY A 182 5.41 3.68 -1.59
CA GLY A 182 6.84 3.46 -1.80
C GLY A 182 7.25 3.30 -3.26
N LEU A 183 8.55 3.47 -3.51
CA LEU A 183 9.12 3.36 -4.87
C LEU A 183 8.99 1.95 -5.44
N ILE A 184 9.27 0.92 -4.62
CA ILE A 184 9.24 -0.48 -5.05
C ILE A 184 7.85 -0.85 -5.55
N TYR A 185 6.81 -0.48 -4.81
CA TYR A 185 5.45 -0.73 -5.25
C TYR A 185 5.14 0.11 -6.51
N LYS A 186 5.41 1.43 -6.48
CA LYS A 186 5.10 2.32 -7.61
C LYS A 186 5.72 1.85 -8.93
N TYR A 187 6.91 1.26 -8.88
CA TYR A 187 7.63 0.77 -10.05
C TYR A 187 7.55 -0.75 -10.24
N ASP A 188 6.68 -1.46 -9.52
CA ASP A 188 6.51 -2.93 -9.64
C ASP A 188 7.84 -3.70 -9.54
N GLU A 189 8.66 -3.32 -8.55
CA GLU A 189 10.01 -3.85 -8.31
C GLU A 189 11.02 -3.60 -9.46
N ASP A 190 10.72 -2.72 -10.42
CA ASP A 190 11.64 -2.31 -11.50
C ASP A 190 12.74 -1.38 -10.96
N TRP A 191 13.81 -1.99 -10.47
CA TRP A 191 15.01 -1.30 -9.99
C TRP A 191 15.66 -0.40 -11.04
N GLY A 192 15.54 -0.72 -12.33
CA GLY A 192 16.09 0.10 -13.40
C GLY A 192 15.45 1.49 -13.40
N LYS A 193 14.12 1.54 -13.35
CA LYS A 193 13.36 2.80 -13.28
C LYS A 193 13.70 3.61 -12.03
N ILE A 194 13.89 2.94 -10.89
CA ILE A 194 14.27 3.61 -9.62
C ILE A 194 15.66 4.24 -9.73
N VAL A 195 16.65 3.50 -10.25
CA VAL A 195 18.03 3.99 -10.38
C VAL A 195 18.14 5.10 -11.43
N ASP A 196 17.48 4.95 -12.57
CA ASP A 196 17.47 5.96 -13.63
C ASP A 196 16.86 7.29 -13.14
N ARG A 197 15.82 7.18 -12.32
CA ARG A 197 15.19 8.34 -11.68
C ARG A 197 16.15 9.08 -10.76
N TYR A 198 16.83 8.37 -9.84
CA TYR A 198 17.86 8.96 -8.98
C TYR A 198 18.96 9.67 -9.81
N GLY A 199 19.43 9.01 -10.86
CA GLY A 199 20.43 9.57 -11.77
C GLY A 199 19.96 10.90 -12.39
N HIS A 200 18.71 10.96 -12.83
CA HIS A 200 18.12 12.17 -13.40
C HIS A 200 17.97 13.29 -12.36
N ASP A 201 17.41 12.98 -11.19
CA ASP A 201 17.10 13.96 -10.14
C ASP A 201 18.36 14.64 -9.58
N THR A 202 19.51 13.98 -9.70
CA THR A 202 20.81 14.52 -9.29
C THR A 202 21.57 15.29 -10.38
N THR A 203 21.19 15.22 -11.65
CA THR A 203 22.02 15.74 -12.76
C THR A 203 21.35 16.75 -13.69
N HIS A 204 20.01 16.76 -13.79
CA HIS A 204 19.31 17.49 -14.85
C HIS A 204 18.44 18.68 -14.40
N ASP A 205 18.35 18.98 -13.10
CA ASP A 205 17.53 20.09 -12.61
C ASP A 205 18.39 21.30 -12.19
N PRO A 206 18.14 22.50 -12.73
CA PRO A 206 18.77 23.71 -12.21
C PRO A 206 18.30 23.96 -10.78
N ASP A 207 19.20 23.72 -9.82
CA ASP A 207 18.93 23.81 -8.40
C ASP A 207 19.37 25.18 -7.84
N GLN A 208 18.50 25.82 -7.05
CA GLN A 208 18.80 27.11 -6.42
C GLN A 208 19.92 27.03 -5.37
N PHE A 209 20.16 25.85 -4.79
CA PHE A 209 21.19 25.64 -3.77
C PHE A 209 22.60 25.52 -4.37
N GLY A 210 22.74 25.11 -5.63
CA GLY A 210 24.01 25.10 -6.37
C GLY A 210 25.07 24.07 -5.91
N ASN A 211 24.98 23.46 -4.73
CA ASN A 211 25.92 22.41 -4.29
C ASN A 211 25.41 20.99 -4.63
N LEU A 212 25.98 20.44 -5.68
CA LEU A 212 25.67 19.11 -6.22
C LEU A 212 25.90 17.96 -5.24
N SER A 213 26.91 18.03 -4.37
CA SER A 213 27.24 16.95 -3.42
C SER A 213 26.10 16.74 -2.41
N ILE A 214 25.61 17.83 -1.83
CA ILE A 214 24.48 17.74 -0.89
C ILE A 214 23.20 17.40 -1.64
N ARG A 215 23.02 17.83 -2.90
CA ARG A 215 21.84 17.40 -3.69
C ARG A 215 21.83 15.89 -3.89
N LYS A 216 22.96 15.31 -4.25
CA LYS A 216 23.11 13.84 -4.31
C LYS A 216 22.78 13.18 -2.98
N PHE A 217 23.33 13.70 -1.88
CA PHE A 217 23.02 13.18 -0.54
C PHE A 217 21.51 13.26 -0.22
N GLN A 218 20.89 14.41 -0.47
CA GLN A 218 19.47 14.64 -0.18
C GLN A 218 18.55 13.74 -1.02
N VAL A 219 18.76 13.68 -2.33
CA VAL A 219 17.96 12.82 -3.21
C VAL A 219 18.15 11.36 -2.80
N PHE A 220 19.40 10.95 -2.52
CA PHE A 220 19.70 9.59 -2.07
C PHE A 220 18.95 9.24 -0.78
N THR A 221 19.02 10.07 0.25
CA THR A 221 18.33 9.77 1.51
C THR A 221 16.81 9.82 1.35
N PHE A 222 16.28 10.73 0.54
CA PHE A 222 14.85 10.81 0.23
C PHE A 222 14.34 9.56 -0.49
N ASP A 223 15.02 9.12 -1.55
CA ASP A 223 14.67 7.90 -2.28
C ASP A 223 14.78 6.66 -1.39
N CYS A 224 15.84 6.54 -0.58
CA CYS A 224 16.01 5.42 0.33
C CYS A 224 14.93 5.38 1.43
N TRP A 225 14.52 6.55 1.96
CA TRP A 225 13.41 6.64 2.92
C TRP A 225 12.08 6.24 2.28
N LEU A 226 11.87 6.63 1.02
CA LEU A 226 10.63 6.33 0.29
C LEU A 226 10.58 4.90 -0.28
N LEU A 227 11.72 4.20 -0.37
CA LEU A 227 11.88 2.96 -1.11
C LEU A 227 10.79 1.91 -0.81
N TRP A 228 10.44 1.72 0.46
CA TRP A 228 9.51 0.70 0.94
C TRP A 228 8.15 1.24 1.43
N GLY A 229 7.89 2.54 1.25
CA GLY A 229 6.64 3.15 1.68
C GLY A 229 6.62 3.45 3.20
N PRO A 230 7.25 4.54 3.63
CA PRO A 230 7.33 4.89 5.05
C PRO A 230 5.95 5.26 5.59
N SER A 231 5.77 5.17 6.91
CA SER A 231 4.50 5.50 7.55
C SER A 231 4.53 6.84 8.27
N ILE A 232 3.42 7.57 8.26
CA ILE A 232 3.26 8.87 8.92
C ILE A 232 2.29 8.81 10.11
N PRO A 233 2.58 9.51 11.22
CA PRO A 233 1.72 9.51 12.40
C PRO A 233 0.42 10.32 12.22
N LEU A 234 -0.65 9.83 12.83
CA LEU A 234 -1.94 10.53 12.92
C LEU A 234 -1.92 11.62 14.01
N CYS A 235 -2.66 12.71 13.78
CA CYS A 235 -2.91 13.75 14.78
C CYS A 235 -4.33 14.32 14.69
N SER A 236 -4.64 15.27 15.56
CA SER A 236 -5.96 15.92 15.63
C SER A 236 -6.14 17.11 14.68
N CYS A 237 -5.24 17.32 13.72
CA CYS A 237 -5.38 18.44 12.77
C CYS A 237 -6.46 18.17 11.70
N ARG A 238 -6.88 19.23 11.00
CA ARG A 238 -7.92 19.15 9.97
C ARG A 238 -7.61 18.21 8.79
N GLN A 239 -6.34 17.88 8.56
CA GLN A 239 -5.96 16.93 7.51
C GLN A 239 -6.45 15.51 7.80
N TRP A 240 -6.74 15.20 9.06
CA TRP A 240 -7.26 13.92 9.54
C TRP A 240 -8.76 13.96 9.88
N GLU A 241 -9.46 15.06 9.58
CA GLU A 241 -10.92 15.10 9.67
C GLU A 241 -11.52 14.12 8.66
N GLY A 242 -12.59 13.43 9.05
CA GLY A 242 -13.20 12.36 8.26
C GLY A 242 -13.01 11.01 8.94
N ASN A 243 -12.91 9.93 8.15
CA ASN A 243 -12.80 8.55 8.64
C ASN A 243 -11.38 8.00 8.43
N PRO A 244 -10.44 8.26 9.36
CA PRO A 244 -9.04 7.91 9.16
C PRO A 244 -8.86 6.39 9.12
N ALA A 245 -8.11 5.94 8.12
CA ALA A 245 -7.67 4.56 8.04
C ALA A 245 -6.37 4.36 8.85
N LEU A 246 -6.28 3.25 9.58
CA LEU A 246 -5.09 2.85 10.32
C LEU A 246 -4.29 1.82 9.52
N GLN A 247 -3.00 1.70 9.79
CA GLN A 247 -2.19 0.63 9.23
C GLN A 247 -2.47 -0.69 9.97
N PHE A 248 -2.61 -1.78 9.22
CA PHE A 248 -2.67 -3.15 9.74
C PHE A 248 -1.69 -4.06 9.00
N GLY A 249 -0.68 -4.60 9.69
CA GLY A 249 0.29 -5.55 9.14
C GLY A 249 1.65 -5.46 9.82
N TYR A 250 2.75 -5.41 9.06
CA TYR A 250 4.13 -5.51 9.59
C TYR A 250 5.06 -4.34 9.19
N GLY A 251 4.52 -3.13 9.04
CA GLY A 251 5.34 -1.90 9.06
C GLY A 251 5.64 -1.27 7.70
N ASP A 252 5.71 -2.04 6.61
CA ASP A 252 5.94 -1.55 5.23
C ASP A 252 4.73 -1.76 4.29
N GLU A 253 4.71 -1.08 3.14
CA GLU A 253 3.58 -1.12 2.19
C GLU A 253 3.33 -2.53 1.61
N ASN A 254 4.36 -3.36 1.48
CA ASN A 254 4.24 -4.69 0.90
C ASN A 254 3.67 -5.73 1.88
N ASN A 255 3.61 -5.37 3.17
CA ASN A 255 3.20 -6.25 4.26
C ASN A 255 2.07 -5.68 5.13
N SER A 256 1.46 -4.57 4.71
CA SER A 256 0.40 -3.90 5.45
C SER A 256 -0.72 -3.39 4.54
N LEU A 257 -1.92 -3.38 5.08
CA LEU A 257 -3.10 -2.80 4.45
C LEU A 257 -3.68 -1.71 5.33
N ALA A 258 -4.54 -0.87 4.76
CA ALA A 258 -5.27 0.13 5.51
C ALA A 258 -6.58 -0.47 6.05
N ILE A 259 -6.84 -0.35 7.36
CA ILE A 259 -8.12 -0.71 8.01
C ILE A 259 -8.91 0.54 8.32
N ARG A 260 -10.23 0.50 8.18
CA ARG A 260 -11.10 1.65 8.43
C ARG A 260 -12.39 1.20 9.10
N GLY A 261 -12.86 1.98 10.07
CA GLY A 261 -14.15 1.74 10.73
C GLY A 261 -15.34 2.19 9.88
N GLU A 262 -16.55 1.79 10.27
CA GLU A 262 -17.78 2.32 9.64
C GLU A 262 -17.95 3.83 9.86
N ASN A 263 -17.42 4.32 10.98
CA ASN A 263 -17.39 5.73 11.33
C ASN A 263 -15.99 6.12 11.85
N PRO A 264 -15.65 7.43 11.88
CA PRO A 264 -14.35 7.94 12.29
C PRO A 264 -13.86 7.42 13.64
N ASP A 265 -14.76 7.33 14.61
CA ASP A 265 -14.43 6.91 15.97
C ASP A 265 -14.16 5.41 16.07
N SER A 266 -14.78 4.59 15.22
CA SER A 266 -14.69 3.13 15.30
C SER A 266 -13.28 2.60 15.06
N ALA A 267 -12.52 3.21 14.15
CA ALA A 267 -11.12 2.83 13.92
C ALA A 267 -10.25 3.23 15.12
N LEU A 268 -10.44 4.45 15.63
CA LEU A 268 -9.69 4.97 16.77
C LEU A 268 -10.05 4.28 18.09
N GLU A 269 -11.26 3.75 18.22
CA GLU A 269 -11.69 2.92 19.34
C GLU A 269 -10.87 1.63 19.48
N VAL A 270 -10.31 1.12 18.39
CA VAL A 270 -9.37 -0.01 18.44
C VAL A 270 -8.12 0.36 19.23
N LEU A 271 -7.74 1.63 19.27
CA LEU A 271 -6.53 2.13 19.91
C LEU A 271 -6.73 2.44 21.40
N ARG A 272 -7.96 2.82 21.82
CA ARG A 272 -8.28 3.27 23.19
C ARG A 272 -7.95 2.27 24.32
N PRO A 273 -8.14 0.94 24.18
CA PRO A 273 -7.94 0.00 25.28
C PRO A 273 -6.48 -0.27 25.62
N HIS A 274 -5.54 0.24 24.83
CA HIS A 274 -4.16 -0.21 24.89
C HIS A 274 -3.25 0.78 25.62
N ALA A 275 -2.27 0.23 26.34
CA ALA A 275 -1.37 1.00 27.17
C ALA A 275 -0.71 2.13 26.36
N PRO A 276 -0.60 3.35 26.93
CA PRO A 276 0.16 4.40 26.30
C PRO A 276 1.58 3.87 26.04
N GLY A 277 2.00 3.97 24.78
CA GLY A 277 3.40 3.86 24.46
C GLY A 277 3.88 2.81 23.48
N ALA A 278 3.02 1.93 22.99
CA ALA A 278 3.33 1.18 21.78
C ALA A 278 2.93 2.00 20.55
N LEU A 279 3.67 1.87 19.45
CA LEU A 279 3.22 2.39 18.15
C LEU A 279 2.28 1.41 17.45
N ALA A 280 2.23 0.12 17.84
CA ALA A 280 1.33 -0.85 17.25
C ALA A 280 1.02 -2.03 18.18
N TRP A 281 -0.15 -2.65 17.99
CA TRP A 281 -0.66 -3.75 18.81
C TRP A 281 -1.02 -4.96 17.98
N LYS A 282 -0.60 -6.13 18.44
CA LYS A 282 -0.95 -7.39 17.76
C LYS A 282 -2.46 -7.60 17.80
N ALA A 283 -3.05 -7.79 16.63
CA ALA A 283 -4.47 -8.02 16.51
C ALA A 283 -4.84 -8.95 15.34
N ARG A 284 -6.03 -9.50 15.45
CA ARG A 284 -6.80 -10.08 14.35
C ARG A 284 -7.76 -9.03 13.82
N ALA A 285 -7.89 -8.93 12.51
CA ALA A 285 -8.85 -8.05 11.86
C ALA A 285 -9.91 -8.86 11.09
N THR A 286 -11.14 -8.38 11.06
CA THR A 286 -12.26 -8.94 10.32
C THR A 286 -13.04 -7.81 9.68
N GLY A 287 -13.20 -7.88 8.36
CA GLY A 287 -13.86 -6.82 7.60
C GLY A 287 -14.15 -7.20 6.16
N SER A 288 -14.79 -6.30 5.42
CA SER A 288 -14.99 -6.43 3.98
C SER A 288 -13.85 -5.71 3.25
N LEU A 289 -13.18 -6.41 2.34
CA LEU A 289 -12.12 -5.82 1.53
C LEU A 289 -12.74 -4.89 0.47
N ARG A 290 -12.19 -3.70 0.31
CA ARG A 290 -12.60 -2.69 -0.66
C ARG A 290 -11.43 -2.19 -1.47
N TRP A 291 -11.77 -1.67 -2.64
CA TRP A 291 -10.86 -0.96 -3.51
C TRP A 291 -10.87 0.53 -3.14
N GLY A 292 -9.73 1.05 -2.70
CA GLY A 292 -9.57 2.44 -2.27
C GLY A 292 -10.12 3.45 -3.28
N PRO A 293 -9.77 3.35 -4.59
CA PRO A 293 -10.31 4.23 -5.62
C PRO A 293 -11.82 4.17 -5.84
N ALA A 294 -12.51 3.15 -5.30
CA ALA A 294 -13.96 3.03 -5.35
C ALA A 294 -14.66 3.56 -4.09
N VAL A 295 -13.90 4.03 -3.09
CA VAL A 295 -14.44 4.65 -1.88
C VAL A 295 -14.81 6.12 -2.17
N PRO A 296 -15.96 6.62 -1.65
CA PRO A 296 -16.32 8.02 -1.80
C PRO A 296 -15.24 8.95 -1.23
N GLN A 297 -14.91 10.01 -1.96
CA GLN A 297 -13.90 10.99 -1.52
C GLN A 297 -14.18 11.56 -0.13
N ALA A 298 -15.46 11.79 0.18
CA ALA A 298 -15.89 12.33 1.46
C ALA A 298 -15.57 11.41 2.65
N ASP A 299 -15.29 10.13 2.40
CA ASP A 299 -14.96 9.15 3.43
C ASP A 299 -13.44 8.95 3.58
N VAL A 300 -12.62 9.77 2.90
CA VAL A 300 -11.15 9.71 2.94
C VAL A 300 -10.61 11.04 3.45
N CYS A 301 -9.76 10.98 4.48
CA CYS A 301 -9.08 12.16 5.03
C CYS A 301 -8.11 12.76 4.01
N LEU A 302 -7.88 14.08 4.06
CA LEU A 302 -6.95 14.76 3.16
C LEU A 302 -5.51 14.24 3.28
N ALA A 303 -5.05 13.94 4.50
CA ALA A 303 -3.75 13.32 4.75
C ALA A 303 -3.60 11.93 4.12
N GLN A 304 -4.71 11.32 3.70
CA GLN A 304 -4.78 9.96 3.16
C GLN A 304 -5.39 9.94 1.75
N GLU A 305 -5.36 11.06 1.02
CA GLU A 305 -5.91 11.14 -0.35
C GLU A 305 -5.35 10.06 -1.29
N GLY A 306 -4.13 9.55 -1.03
CA GLY A 306 -3.55 8.43 -1.76
C GLY A 306 -4.41 7.15 -1.75
N ILE A 307 -5.27 6.98 -0.74
CA ILE A 307 -6.24 5.87 -0.69
C ILE A 307 -7.22 5.91 -1.87
N TRP A 308 -7.71 7.11 -2.22
CA TRP A 308 -8.68 7.30 -3.29
C TRP A 308 -8.01 7.40 -4.68
N ASN A 309 -6.69 7.57 -4.71
CA ASN A 309 -5.93 7.79 -5.93
C ASN A 309 -5.93 6.53 -6.79
N LYS A 310 -6.45 6.66 -8.02
CA LYS A 310 -6.52 5.57 -9.00
C LYS A 310 -5.14 5.02 -9.37
N ASP A 311 -4.10 5.82 -9.25
CA ASP A 311 -2.74 5.43 -9.60
C ASP A 311 -2.02 4.70 -8.44
N GLU A 312 -2.54 4.81 -7.21
CA GLU A 312 -2.01 4.10 -6.03
C GLU A 312 -2.70 2.77 -5.77
N GLU A 313 -3.96 2.61 -6.24
CA GLU A 313 -4.67 1.32 -6.21
C GLU A 313 -4.77 0.69 -4.81
N ARG A 314 -4.92 1.49 -3.75
CA ARG A 314 -4.83 0.97 -2.39
C ARG A 314 -5.95 0.03 -2.01
N LEU A 315 -5.62 -0.97 -1.20
CA LEU A 315 -6.59 -1.88 -0.58
C LEU A 315 -7.01 -1.37 0.80
N LEU A 316 -8.31 -1.46 1.07
CA LEU A 316 -8.89 -1.13 2.37
C LEU A 316 -9.62 -2.33 2.94
N LEU A 317 -9.54 -2.52 4.25
CA LEU A 317 -10.41 -3.44 4.98
C LEU A 317 -11.36 -2.63 5.86
N ASP A 318 -12.62 -2.56 5.44
CA ASP A 318 -13.67 -1.92 6.23
C ASP A 318 -14.09 -2.88 7.35
N ILE A 319 -13.74 -2.55 8.58
CA ILE A 319 -14.05 -3.34 9.78
C ILE A 319 -15.46 -3.00 10.25
N ALA A 320 -16.29 -4.03 10.49
CA ALA A 320 -17.65 -3.85 10.99
C ALA A 320 -17.66 -3.65 12.51
N VAL A 321 -18.35 -2.62 13.03
CA VAL A 321 -18.43 -2.34 14.49
C VAL A 321 -19.83 -1.74 14.79
N PRO A 322 -20.57 -2.27 15.78
CA PRO A 322 -20.13 -2.42 17.17
C PRO A 322 -19.91 -3.87 17.61
N GLY A 323 -18.68 -4.26 18.00
CA GLY A 323 -18.40 -5.59 18.59
C GLY A 323 -17.08 -6.31 18.25
N GLY A 324 -16.11 -5.67 17.59
CA GLY A 324 -14.75 -6.22 17.45
C GLY A 324 -14.40 -6.76 16.07
N GLY A 325 -14.51 -5.90 15.04
CA GLY A 325 -13.84 -6.14 13.75
C GLY A 325 -12.32 -6.19 13.91
N VAL A 326 -11.75 -5.51 14.91
CA VAL A 326 -10.40 -5.80 15.37
C VAL A 326 -10.47 -6.38 16.77
N LYS A 327 -9.76 -7.49 16.99
CA LYS A 327 -9.63 -8.13 18.30
C LYS A 327 -8.16 -8.36 18.58
N VAL A 328 -7.69 -7.92 19.73
CA VAL A 328 -6.39 -8.33 20.25
C VAL A 328 -6.50 -9.80 20.67
N THR A 329 -5.66 -10.67 20.11
CA THR A 329 -5.79 -12.13 20.23
C THR A 329 -4.50 -12.81 20.69
N GLY A 330 -4.64 -13.79 21.60
CA GLY A 330 -3.62 -14.80 21.93
C GLY A 330 -2.99 -14.64 23.32
N GLU A 331 -2.18 -15.63 23.72
CA GLU A 331 -1.34 -15.58 24.94
C GLU A 331 -0.39 -14.36 24.94
N ASN A 332 -0.05 -13.87 23.75
CA ASN A 332 0.74 -12.66 23.50
C ASN A 332 -0.15 -11.45 23.10
N ALA A 333 -1.35 -11.33 23.66
CA ALA A 333 -2.24 -10.17 23.47
C ALA A 333 -1.55 -8.82 23.79
N TYR A 334 -0.45 -8.85 24.53
CA TYR A 334 0.36 -7.68 24.89
C TYR A 334 1.62 -7.51 24.04
N ALA A 335 1.81 -8.31 22.98
CA ALA A 335 2.90 -8.09 22.06
C ALA A 335 2.75 -6.72 21.39
N THR A 336 3.72 -5.85 21.68
CA THR A 336 3.82 -4.52 21.09
C THR A 336 4.78 -4.58 19.91
N TYR A 337 4.53 -3.71 18.95
CA TYR A 337 5.44 -3.47 17.83
C TYR A 337 5.58 -1.97 17.68
N TYR A 338 6.77 -1.51 17.35
CA TYR A 338 7.05 -0.09 17.30
C TYR A 338 7.06 0.39 15.84
N SER A 339 7.95 -0.12 14.99
CA SER A 339 7.89 0.19 13.56
C SER A 339 8.82 -0.75 12.80
N ALA A 340 8.74 -0.71 11.47
CA ALA A 340 9.81 -1.12 10.57
C ALA A 340 10.75 0.05 10.23
N TYR A 341 10.26 1.29 10.39
CA TYR A 341 10.94 2.54 10.04
C TYR A 341 10.81 3.56 11.18
N ILE A 342 11.93 3.93 11.80
CA ILE A 342 12.02 5.15 12.61
C ILE A 342 12.67 6.21 11.74
N TRP A 343 12.10 7.42 11.71
CA TRP A 343 12.62 8.49 10.87
C TRP A 343 12.42 9.88 11.48
N ILE A 344 13.25 10.82 11.02
CA ILE A 344 13.19 12.26 11.29
C ILE A 344 13.51 13.00 9.99
N ILE A 345 12.84 14.13 9.73
CA ILE A 345 12.99 14.91 8.51
C ILE A 345 13.35 16.36 8.85
N PHE A 346 14.29 16.91 8.09
CA PHE A 346 14.67 18.33 8.12
C PHE A 346 14.36 18.99 6.78
N VAL A 347 14.06 20.29 6.83
CA VAL A 347 13.96 21.16 5.67
C VAL A 347 15.27 21.93 5.51
N MET A 348 15.82 21.88 4.31
CA MET A 348 16.92 22.71 3.88
C MET A 348 16.47 24.14 3.62
N CYS A 349 17.21 25.08 4.19
CA CYS A 349 16.91 26.50 4.09
C CYS A 349 18.18 27.30 3.79
N ASP A 350 17.99 28.50 3.24
CA ASP A 350 19.03 29.51 3.11
C ASP A 350 19.44 30.08 4.48
N ARG A 351 20.42 30.99 4.53
CA ARG A 351 20.85 31.68 5.77
C ARG A 351 19.72 32.45 6.48
N LYS A 352 18.62 32.76 5.80
CA LYS A 352 17.46 33.47 6.35
C LYS A 352 16.39 32.51 6.86
N GLY A 353 16.62 31.18 6.78
CA GLY A 353 15.66 30.17 7.18
C GLY A 353 14.52 29.97 6.18
N LYS A 354 14.71 30.37 4.91
CA LYS A 354 13.72 30.15 3.85
C LYS A 354 14.08 28.89 3.04
N PRO A 355 13.10 28.00 2.74
CA PRO A 355 13.34 26.87 1.84
C PRO A 355 13.83 27.30 0.45
N PHE A 356 14.70 26.51 -0.17
CA PHE A 356 15.20 26.75 -1.53
C PHE A 356 14.09 26.53 -2.59
N HIS A 357 13.16 25.62 -2.33
CA HIS A 357 12.06 25.24 -3.20
C HIS A 357 10.71 25.37 -2.49
N PRO A 358 10.24 26.61 -2.20
CA PRO A 358 9.01 26.83 -1.44
C PRO A 358 7.73 26.43 -2.20
N HIS A 359 7.82 26.22 -3.51
CA HIS A 359 6.69 25.82 -4.34
C HIS A 359 6.19 24.42 -3.94
N PRO A 360 4.88 24.21 -3.70
CA PRO A 360 4.32 22.92 -3.26
C PRO A 360 4.83 21.72 -4.06
N ASP A 361 4.94 21.87 -5.39
CA ASP A 361 5.34 20.79 -6.29
C ASP A 361 6.81 20.37 -6.20
N ARG A 362 7.65 21.14 -5.50
CA ARG A 362 9.09 20.90 -5.39
C ARG A 362 9.59 20.83 -3.96
N ARG A 363 8.70 20.84 -2.97
CA ARG A 363 9.04 20.80 -1.54
C ARG A 363 9.89 19.59 -1.16
N TRP A 364 9.68 18.46 -1.84
CA TRP A 364 10.43 17.24 -1.61
C TRP A 364 11.95 17.44 -1.77
N ARG A 365 12.38 18.39 -2.62
CA ARG A 365 13.81 18.69 -2.86
C ARG A 365 14.51 19.33 -1.67
N ASP A 366 13.74 19.93 -0.77
CA ASP A 366 14.28 20.54 0.44
C ASP A 366 14.26 19.56 1.62
N LEU A 367 13.68 18.36 1.47
CA LEU A 367 13.57 17.40 2.56
C LEU A 367 14.78 16.49 2.64
N ILE A 368 15.42 16.44 3.81
CA ILE A 368 16.44 15.43 4.15
C ILE A 368 15.89 14.54 5.27
N PRO A 369 15.45 13.31 4.95
CA PRO A 369 15.16 12.31 5.95
C PRO A 369 16.44 11.65 6.47
N PHE A 370 16.43 11.30 7.75
CA PHE A 370 17.27 10.28 8.37
C PHE A 370 16.37 9.19 8.89
N PHE A 371 16.77 7.93 8.73
CA PHE A 371 15.95 6.82 9.17
C PHE A 371 16.78 5.59 9.54
N ILE A 372 16.20 4.75 10.39
CA ILE A 372 16.70 3.42 10.72
C ILE A 372 15.63 2.43 10.33
N HIS A 373 16.04 1.38 9.63
CA HIS A 373 15.21 0.22 9.37
C HIS A 373 15.43 -0.80 10.47
N GLY A 374 14.37 -1.15 11.20
CA GLY A 374 14.45 -2.14 12.27
C GLY A 374 13.07 -2.65 12.61
N ASN A 375 12.90 -3.97 12.71
CA ASN A 375 11.69 -4.58 13.23
C ASN A 375 11.71 -4.51 14.75
N ILE A 376 11.18 -3.42 15.32
CA ILE A 376 11.32 -3.12 16.74
C ILE A 376 10.12 -3.68 17.50
N ALA A 377 10.37 -4.63 18.40
CA ALA A 377 9.33 -5.29 19.19
C ALA A 377 9.33 -4.86 20.67
N GLU A 378 10.32 -4.09 21.11
CA GLU A 378 10.57 -3.77 22.53
C GLU A 378 10.82 -2.27 22.73
N PRO A 379 10.24 -1.64 23.78
CA PRO A 379 10.42 -0.22 24.05
C PRO A 379 11.88 0.18 24.26
N GLU A 380 12.69 -0.66 24.90
CA GLU A 380 14.11 -0.41 25.14
C GLU A 380 14.89 -0.35 23.82
N THR A 381 14.57 -1.25 22.88
CA THR A 381 15.16 -1.22 21.54
C THR A 381 14.72 0.02 20.76
N TYR A 382 13.46 0.42 20.90
CA TYR A 382 12.95 1.67 20.32
C TYR A 382 13.70 2.89 20.88
N ASP A 383 13.89 2.95 22.19
CA ASP A 383 14.59 4.04 22.86
C ASP A 383 16.06 4.16 22.40
N ILE A 384 16.77 3.02 22.32
CA ILE A 384 18.15 2.95 21.79
C ILE A 384 18.21 3.42 20.34
N GLN A 385 17.33 2.94 19.47
CA GLN A 385 17.35 3.29 18.05
C GLN A 385 16.95 4.75 17.81
N THR A 386 16.00 5.29 18.57
CA THR A 386 15.67 6.73 18.50
C THR A 386 16.81 7.60 18.98
N ASP A 387 17.58 7.17 20.00
CA ASP A 387 18.80 7.84 20.45
C ASP A 387 19.91 7.82 19.39
N GLU A 388 20.18 6.66 18.79
CA GLU A 388 21.16 6.51 17.72
C GLU A 388 20.79 7.36 16.50
N LEU A 389 19.51 7.36 16.11
CA LEU A 389 19.00 8.18 15.03
C LEU A 389 19.16 9.68 15.33
N ALA A 390 18.74 10.12 16.52
CA ALA A 390 18.84 11.52 16.92
C ALA A 390 20.30 12.02 16.89
N ARG A 391 21.23 11.20 17.41
CA ARG A 391 22.67 11.48 17.39
C ARG A 391 23.21 11.54 15.96
N GLY A 392 22.98 10.49 15.18
CA GLY A 392 23.49 10.39 13.81
C GLY A 392 22.96 11.50 12.89
N ALA A 393 21.68 11.86 13.05
CA ALA A 393 21.08 13.00 12.35
C ALA A 393 21.73 14.32 12.79
N ALA A 394 21.90 14.57 14.10
CA ALA A 394 22.53 15.78 14.60
C ALA A 394 23.96 15.97 14.09
N ASP A 395 24.79 14.93 14.19
CA ASP A 395 26.18 14.96 13.73
C ASP A 395 26.27 15.22 12.22
N SER A 396 25.41 14.56 11.44
CA SER A 396 25.35 14.73 9.98
C SER A 396 24.92 16.16 9.60
N MET A 397 23.91 16.71 10.28
CA MET A 397 23.43 18.07 10.03
C MET A 397 24.49 19.12 10.39
N VAL A 398 25.16 18.98 11.53
CA VAL A 398 26.26 19.89 11.93
C VAL A 398 27.37 19.87 10.90
N ARG A 399 27.80 18.69 10.47
CA ARG A 399 28.85 18.56 9.45
C ARG A 399 28.46 19.21 8.11
N LEU A 400 27.22 19.01 7.66
CA LEU A 400 26.73 19.62 6.42
C LEU A 400 26.68 21.16 6.52
N ILE A 401 26.32 21.70 7.68
CA ILE A 401 26.33 23.14 7.99
C ILE A 401 27.77 23.70 8.00
N GLU A 402 28.73 22.97 8.57
CA GLU A 402 30.14 23.36 8.62
C GLU A 402 30.77 23.38 7.23
N GLU A 403 30.42 22.41 6.39
CA GLU A 403 30.89 22.33 5.00
C GLU A 403 30.21 23.37 4.08
N ASN A 404 29.11 24.01 4.52
CA ASN A 404 28.29 24.88 3.68
C ASN A 404 27.72 26.09 4.46
N GLU A 405 28.35 27.25 4.29
CA GLU A 405 27.98 28.45 5.02
C GLU A 405 26.56 28.95 4.74
N ASP A 406 26.05 28.74 3.52
CA ASP A 406 24.73 29.22 3.08
C ASP A 406 23.57 28.33 3.52
N LEU A 407 23.87 27.17 4.10
CA LEU A 407 22.89 26.16 4.46
C LEU A 407 22.46 26.30 5.93
N THR A 408 21.17 26.26 6.13
CA THR A 408 20.54 26.05 7.44
C THR A 408 19.55 24.90 7.36
N PHE A 409 19.27 24.30 8.50
CA PHE A 409 18.30 23.22 8.64
C PHE A 409 17.23 23.61 9.63
N GLN A 410 16.00 23.23 9.32
CA GLN A 410 14.88 23.35 10.25
C GLN A 410 14.22 21.99 10.42
N PHE A 411 13.90 21.64 11.67
CA PHE A 411 13.13 20.45 11.96
C PHE A 411 11.77 20.50 11.26
N ALA A 412 11.44 19.44 10.53
CA ALA A 412 10.19 19.33 9.77
C ALA A 412 9.17 18.49 10.53
N CYS A 413 9.51 17.23 10.83
CA CYS A 413 8.68 16.26 11.54
C CYS A 413 9.48 14.98 11.83
N ALA A 414 8.90 14.08 12.62
CA ALA A 414 9.44 12.75 12.91
C ALA A 414 8.30 11.72 13.02
N ILE A 415 8.63 10.43 13.06
CA ILE A 415 7.64 9.35 13.23
C ILE A 415 6.82 9.49 14.53
N ASP A 416 7.39 10.14 15.53
CA ASP A 416 6.84 10.37 16.86
C ASP A 416 6.45 11.84 17.11
N GLU A 417 6.51 12.69 16.07
CA GLU A 417 6.08 14.08 16.14
C GLU A 417 5.63 14.61 14.76
N THR A 418 4.33 14.88 14.61
CA THR A 418 3.81 15.42 13.33
C THR A 418 4.30 16.83 13.02
N ALA A 419 4.58 17.65 14.04
CA ALA A 419 4.98 19.06 13.94
C ALA A 419 4.00 19.98 13.17
N CYS A 420 2.71 19.63 13.14
CA CYS A 420 1.65 20.49 12.57
C CYS A 420 0.98 21.42 13.60
N GLY A 421 1.49 21.46 14.83
CA GLY A 421 0.89 22.19 15.95
C GLY A 421 -0.31 21.52 16.61
N SER A 422 -0.76 20.37 16.10
CA SER A 422 -1.84 19.57 16.71
C SER A 422 -1.29 18.39 17.50
N ALA A 423 -2.04 17.94 18.52
CA ALA A 423 -1.67 16.79 19.33
C ALA A 423 -1.73 15.49 18.53
N MET A 424 -0.78 14.58 18.76
CA MET A 424 -0.83 13.24 18.17
C MET A 424 -2.01 12.44 18.70
N THR A 425 -2.56 11.58 17.85
CA THR A 425 -3.67 10.69 18.23
C THR A 425 -3.24 9.68 19.30
N VAL A 426 -1.99 9.20 19.20
CA VAL A 426 -1.32 8.38 20.20
C VAL A 426 0.03 9.03 20.46
N ALA A 427 0.30 9.42 21.70
CA ALA A 427 1.56 10.06 22.08
C ALA A 427 2.71 9.03 22.18
N ALA A 428 3.93 9.47 21.89
CA ALA A 428 5.15 8.69 22.08
C ALA A 428 5.45 8.45 23.58
N LEU A 429 6.22 7.41 23.88
CA LEU A 429 6.80 7.23 25.22
C LEU A 429 8.01 8.14 25.40
N GLY A 430 7.96 8.96 26.44
CA GLY A 430 9.11 9.74 26.87
C GLY A 430 9.47 10.87 25.91
N ASP A 431 10.78 11.09 25.77
CA ASP A 431 11.34 12.14 24.93
C ASP A 431 11.16 11.81 23.45
N THR A 432 10.68 12.78 22.67
CA THR A 432 10.62 12.65 21.22
C THR A 432 12.03 12.58 20.63
N ILE A 433 12.18 12.07 19.40
CA ILE A 433 13.47 12.10 18.67
C ILE A 433 14.04 13.52 18.64
N ARG A 434 13.17 14.54 18.52
CA ARG A 434 13.59 15.94 18.57
C ARG A 434 14.11 16.35 19.94
N ASP A 435 13.47 15.93 21.03
CA ASP A 435 13.92 16.25 22.38
C ASP A 435 15.26 15.55 22.70
N LYS A 436 15.41 14.28 22.30
CA LYS A 436 16.68 13.54 22.34
C LYS A 436 17.78 14.28 21.57
N MET A 437 17.45 14.79 20.38
CA MET A 437 18.36 15.57 19.56
C MET A 437 18.76 16.89 20.22
N ARG A 438 17.80 17.62 20.83
CA ARG A 438 18.08 18.86 21.60
C ARG A 438 19.01 18.58 22.78
N ASN A 439 18.78 17.47 23.49
CA ASN A 439 19.61 17.06 24.62
C ASN A 439 21.03 16.69 24.18
N TYR A 440 21.17 15.93 23.09
CA TYR A 440 22.46 15.55 22.52
C TYR A 440 23.26 16.76 22.05
N ILE A 441 22.58 17.69 21.39
CA ILE A 441 23.16 18.95 20.98
C ILE A 441 23.57 19.69 22.25
N GLY A 442 22.66 20.01 23.16
CA GLY A 442 22.96 20.79 24.37
C GLY A 442 23.01 22.29 24.08
N SER A 443 22.92 23.11 25.14
CA SER A 443 22.72 24.56 25.06
C SER A 443 23.96 25.38 24.62
N ASP A 444 25.15 24.76 24.51
CA ASP A 444 26.43 25.47 24.70
C ASP A 444 27.36 25.58 23.47
N LYS A 445 26.95 25.13 22.28
CA LYS A 445 27.76 25.34 21.05
C LYS A 445 27.17 26.46 20.19
N THR A 446 27.92 27.54 20.08
CA THR A 446 27.63 28.80 19.38
C THR A 446 27.50 28.67 17.85
N ASP A 447 27.92 27.56 17.24
CA ASP A 447 27.76 27.30 15.79
C ASP A 447 26.35 26.81 15.39
N ARG A 448 25.45 26.65 16.37
CA ARG A 448 24.14 26.00 16.23
C ARG A 448 22.96 26.90 15.90
N ILE A 449 23.20 28.17 15.58
CA ILE A 449 22.17 29.11 15.14
C ILE A 449 21.52 28.65 13.81
N ARG A 450 22.22 27.79 13.04
CA ARG A 450 21.80 27.31 11.72
C ARG A 450 21.04 25.99 11.73
N LEU A 451 20.86 25.34 12.89
CA LEU A 451 20.01 24.17 13.05
C LEU A 451 18.85 24.51 13.99
N ASN A 452 17.69 24.82 13.41
CA ASN A 452 16.51 25.17 14.17
C ASN A 452 15.69 23.91 14.51
N LEU A 453 15.70 23.51 15.78
CA LEU A 453 14.87 22.42 16.32
C LEU A 453 13.57 22.91 16.94
N ALA A 454 13.25 24.19 16.78
CA ALA A 454 12.01 24.76 17.25
C ALA A 454 10.91 24.45 16.22
N ALA A 455 9.76 23.93 16.67
CA ALA A 455 8.60 23.71 15.78
C ALA A 455 7.75 24.98 15.60
N ASP A 456 8.13 26.06 16.28
CA ASP A 456 7.65 27.42 16.09
C ASP A 456 8.48 28.09 14.98
N GLY A 457 7.84 28.41 13.86
CA GLY A 457 8.54 28.95 12.71
C GLY A 457 7.67 29.06 11.44
N PRO A 458 8.27 29.35 10.27
CA PRO A 458 7.56 29.52 9.00
C PRO A 458 6.77 28.27 8.55
N PHE A 459 7.02 27.13 9.19
CA PHE A 459 6.33 25.86 8.94
C PHE A 459 5.22 25.54 9.95
N ALA A 460 4.90 26.47 10.88
CA ALA A 460 3.78 26.35 11.81
C ALA A 460 2.42 26.13 11.11
N ASN A 461 2.32 26.50 9.82
CA ASN A 461 1.15 26.23 8.98
C ASN A 461 1.08 24.77 8.48
N GLY A 462 2.00 23.90 8.91
CA GLY A 462 1.99 22.47 8.62
C GLY A 462 2.50 22.05 7.24
N HIS A 463 3.11 22.97 6.47
CA HIS A 463 3.49 22.73 5.08
C HIS A 463 4.55 21.62 4.85
N TYR A 464 5.37 21.34 5.87
CA TYR A 464 6.36 20.26 5.90
C TYR A 464 6.13 19.30 7.07
N SER A 465 4.95 19.40 7.71
CA SER A 465 4.55 18.48 8.77
C SER A 465 4.34 17.08 8.22
N ALA A 466 4.29 16.08 9.10
CA ALA A 466 3.98 14.71 8.70
C ALA A 466 2.64 14.61 7.94
N CYS A 467 1.68 15.48 8.26
CA CYS A 467 0.36 15.52 7.64
C CYS A 467 0.39 15.99 6.18
N ALA A 468 1.45 16.69 5.77
CA ALA A 468 1.64 17.17 4.40
C ALA A 468 2.48 16.21 3.54
N LEU A 469 3.12 15.20 4.15
CA LEU A 469 4.05 14.30 3.45
C LEU A 469 3.39 13.53 2.32
N ASN A 470 2.12 13.13 2.44
CA ASN A 470 1.42 12.47 1.34
C ASN A 470 1.39 13.35 0.08
N GLY A 471 1.01 14.62 0.22
CA GLY A 471 1.00 15.57 -0.89
C GLY A 471 2.40 15.87 -1.43
N ILE A 472 3.42 15.90 -0.57
CA ILE A 472 4.82 16.10 -0.99
C ILE A 472 5.32 14.89 -1.79
N VAL A 473 5.07 13.67 -1.31
CA VAL A 473 5.43 12.42 -2.02
C VAL A 473 4.66 12.30 -3.33
N HIS A 474 3.38 12.66 -3.34
CA HIS A 474 2.59 12.70 -4.58
C HIS A 474 3.17 13.72 -5.58
N SER A 475 3.63 14.88 -5.11
CA SER A 475 4.30 15.86 -5.97
C SER A 475 5.60 15.34 -6.55
N TYR A 476 6.38 14.58 -5.76
CA TYR A 476 7.56 13.88 -6.23
C TYR A 476 7.18 12.93 -7.38
N TYR A 477 6.16 12.07 -7.22
CA TYR A 477 5.72 11.19 -8.30
C TYR A 477 5.26 11.94 -9.56
N ARG A 478 4.57 13.08 -9.41
CA ARG A 478 4.04 13.86 -10.52
C ARG A 478 5.10 14.68 -11.28
N ASP A 479 6.20 15.06 -10.66
CA ASP A 479 7.19 15.97 -11.27
C ASP A 479 7.75 15.39 -12.60
N ARG A 480 7.65 14.08 -12.86
CA ARG A 480 8.30 13.40 -14.00
C ARG A 480 7.54 12.14 -14.54
N PRO A 481 6.40 12.27 -15.23
CA PRO A 481 5.61 11.13 -15.74
C PRO A 481 6.29 10.33 -16.87
N TRP A 482 7.26 10.89 -17.59
CA TRP A 482 7.85 10.23 -18.78
C TRP A 482 8.81 9.07 -18.47
N LEU A 483 9.24 8.90 -17.22
CA LEU A 483 9.98 7.70 -16.81
C LEU A 483 9.08 6.45 -16.72
N GLU A 484 7.76 6.64 -16.69
CA GLU A 484 6.79 5.54 -16.66
C GLU A 484 6.64 4.84 -18.03
N ASP A 485 6.86 5.58 -19.13
CA ASP A 485 6.64 5.13 -20.52
C ASP A 485 7.83 4.38 -21.15
N ARG A 486 8.96 4.23 -20.46
CA ARG A 486 10.05 3.33 -20.92
C ARG A 486 9.69 1.88 -20.62
N THR A 487 8.65 1.35 -21.27
CA THR A 487 8.54 -0.10 -21.46
C THR A 487 9.64 -0.49 -22.43
N ILE A 488 10.69 -1.12 -21.93
CA ILE A 488 11.62 -1.88 -22.76
C ILE A 488 10.76 -2.91 -23.50
N ASP A 489 10.73 -2.83 -24.83
CA ASP A 489 10.02 -3.84 -25.61
C ASP A 489 10.63 -5.22 -25.34
N ALA A 490 9.93 -6.30 -25.65
CA ALA A 490 10.41 -7.66 -25.42
C ALA A 490 11.72 -7.99 -26.19
N ASN A 491 12.28 -7.04 -26.95
CA ASN A 491 13.49 -7.18 -27.76
C ASN A 491 14.66 -6.32 -27.25
N GLY A 492 14.51 -5.53 -26.19
CA GLY A 492 15.61 -4.76 -25.59
C GLY A 492 16.09 -3.57 -26.42
N LEU A 493 15.26 -3.03 -27.32
CA LEU A 493 15.64 -1.86 -28.14
C LEU A 493 14.91 -0.59 -27.65
N GLU A 494 15.72 0.40 -27.30
CA GLU A 494 15.29 1.73 -26.84
C GLU A 494 14.67 2.51 -28.02
N GLU A 495 13.34 2.52 -28.14
CA GLU A 495 12.68 3.47 -29.04
C GLU A 495 12.72 4.87 -28.41
N SER A 496 13.82 5.59 -28.65
CA SER A 496 13.88 7.02 -28.34
C SER A 496 12.89 7.79 -29.23
N ARG A 497 11.70 8.08 -28.71
CA ARG A 497 10.85 9.13 -29.27
C ARG A 497 11.46 10.49 -28.90
N LEU A 498 12.51 10.86 -29.61
CA LEU A 498 12.97 12.24 -29.70
C LEU A 498 11.83 13.05 -30.34
N ARG A 499 11.10 13.81 -29.51
CA ARG A 499 10.32 14.96 -29.98
C ARG A 499 11.29 15.89 -30.69
N THR A 500 11.15 15.97 -32.00
CA THR A 500 11.80 16.98 -32.84
C THR A 500 11.14 18.32 -32.56
N GLU A 501 11.63 19.02 -31.55
CA GLU A 501 11.45 20.48 -31.45
C GLU A 501 12.54 21.16 -32.29
N GLY A 502 12.10 21.86 -33.34
CA GLY A 502 12.81 23.01 -33.88
C GLY A 502 13.53 22.84 -35.21
N SER A 503 12.94 23.36 -36.28
CA SER A 503 13.73 24.08 -37.28
C SER A 503 13.02 25.38 -37.67
N PRO A 504 13.71 26.54 -37.59
CA PRO A 504 13.14 27.83 -37.96
C PRO A 504 13.15 28.01 -39.48
N ARG A 505 12.09 28.64 -40.00
CA ARG A 505 12.13 29.46 -41.22
C ARG A 505 11.50 30.81 -40.91
#